data_AF-A0A3D0DFB4-F1
#
_entry.id   AF-A0A3D0DFB4-F1
#
_cell.length_a   1.000
_cell.length_b   1.000
_cell.length_c   1.000
_cell.angle_alpha   90.00
_cell.angle_beta   90.00
_cell.angle_gamma   90.00
#
_symmetry.space_group_name_H-M   'P 1'
#
loop_
_entity.id
_entity.type
_entity.pdbx_description
1 polymer ?
#
loop_
_entity_poly.entity_id
_entity_poly.type
_entity_poly.pdbx_seq_one_letter_code
_entity_poly.pdbx_strand_id
1 'polypeptide(L)'
;NQIAIFFRDHALSDNIGFVYSGWDPEKAADDFVGKLWEIHRNIINNRVESPIVPIILDGENAWEYYRNDGHDFLEALYNKIDNSPWLETVTFSQFLSENPNLGKLPKLFPGSWISHNFSVWIGHAEDNKAWDMVFKAREELEAFQKANPAFDIKKMELAWKEIFISEGSDWCWWFGPDHIGPNNDDFDRLFRSH
;
A
#
# COMPACT_ATOMS: atom_id res chain seq x y z
N ASN A 1 19.39 12.19 8.17
CA ASN A 1 18.31 11.22 7.92
C ASN A 1 18.49 10.61 6.56
N GLN A 2 18.64 9.28 6.50
CA GLN A 2 18.60 8.52 5.26
C GLN A 2 17.25 7.79 5.21
N ILE A 3 16.68 7.62 4.01
CA ILE A 3 15.43 6.91 3.79
C ILE A 3 15.77 5.65 2.98
N ALA A 4 15.34 4.49 3.47
CA ALA A 4 15.41 3.24 2.72
C ALA A 4 14.11 3.02 1.96
N ILE A 5 14.19 2.46 0.75
CA ILE A 5 13.05 2.17 -0.11
C ILE A 5 13.10 0.69 -0.47
N PHE A 6 11.97 0.00 -0.28
CA PHE A 6 11.77 -1.39 -0.68
C PHE A 6 10.82 -1.44 -1.87
N PHE A 7 11.18 -2.23 -2.87
CA PHE A 7 10.35 -2.39 -4.07
C PHE A 7 9.57 -3.69 -3.97
N ARG A 8 8.25 -3.61 -4.14
CA ARG A 8 7.34 -4.75 -4.21
C ARG A 8 7.77 -5.71 -5.31
N ASP A 9 7.85 -7.00 -5.01
CA ASP A 9 7.83 -8.03 -6.05
C ASP A 9 6.40 -8.12 -6.61
N HIS A 10 6.20 -7.49 -7.75
CA HIS A 10 4.88 -7.34 -8.36
C HIS A 10 4.24 -8.69 -8.68
N ALA A 11 4.99 -9.61 -9.28
CA ALA A 11 4.47 -10.87 -9.75
C ALA A 11 4.07 -11.78 -8.59
N LEU A 12 4.92 -11.94 -7.58
CA LEU A 12 4.62 -12.78 -6.43
C LEU A 12 3.48 -12.21 -5.60
N SER A 13 3.47 -10.89 -5.39
CA SER A 13 2.41 -10.23 -4.63
C SER A 13 1.05 -10.32 -5.34
N ASP A 14 1.01 -10.15 -6.67
CA ASP A 14 -0.23 -10.30 -7.46
C ASP A 14 -0.71 -11.74 -7.53
N ASN A 15 0.19 -12.73 -7.52
CA ASN A 15 -0.24 -14.12 -7.52
C ASN A 15 -1.04 -14.45 -6.26
N ILE A 16 -0.62 -13.95 -5.10
CA ILE A 16 -1.39 -14.05 -3.85
C ILE A 16 -2.70 -13.26 -3.97
N GLY A 17 -2.64 -12.01 -4.44
CA GLY A 17 -3.81 -11.14 -4.50
C GLY A 17 -4.91 -11.62 -5.45
N PHE A 18 -4.55 -12.22 -6.59
CA PHE A 18 -5.47 -12.34 -7.73
C PHE A 18 -5.44 -13.68 -8.46
N VAL A 19 -4.47 -14.56 -8.22
CA VAL A 19 -4.29 -15.79 -9.02
C VAL A 19 -4.55 -17.06 -8.22
N TYR A 20 -3.92 -17.18 -7.05
CA TYR A 20 -3.90 -18.41 -6.28
C TYR A 20 -5.21 -18.74 -5.56
N SER A 21 -6.13 -17.78 -5.44
CA SER A 21 -7.48 -18.02 -4.89
C SER A 21 -8.23 -19.12 -5.64
N GLY A 22 -8.00 -19.27 -6.95
CA GLY A 22 -8.58 -20.32 -7.78
C GLY A 22 -7.79 -21.64 -7.84
N TRP A 23 -6.69 -21.76 -7.11
CA TRP A 23 -5.78 -22.91 -7.16
C TRP A 23 -5.99 -23.86 -5.97
N ASP A 24 -5.49 -25.08 -6.12
CA ASP A 24 -5.28 -25.96 -4.97
C ASP A 24 -4.22 -25.32 -4.02
N PRO A 25 -4.49 -25.19 -2.71
CA PRO A 25 -3.61 -24.47 -1.78
C PRO A 25 -2.16 -24.96 -1.76
N GLU A 26 -1.95 -26.28 -1.77
CA GLU A 26 -0.60 -26.86 -1.77
C GLU A 26 0.14 -26.55 -3.06
N LYS A 27 -0.53 -26.65 -4.22
CA LYS A 27 0.06 -26.30 -5.52
C LYS A 27 0.38 -24.81 -5.64
N ALA A 28 -0.47 -23.93 -5.11
CA ALA A 28 -0.21 -22.50 -5.09
C ALA A 28 1.01 -22.16 -4.23
N ALA A 29 1.13 -22.80 -3.05
CA ALA A 29 2.28 -22.64 -2.18
C ALA A 29 3.56 -23.21 -2.81
N ASP A 30 3.49 -24.36 -3.49
CA ASP A 30 4.61 -24.93 -4.26
C ASP A 30 5.09 -23.99 -5.37
N ASP A 31 4.17 -23.41 -6.14
CA ASP A 31 4.50 -22.46 -7.21
C ASP A 31 5.13 -21.17 -6.65
N PHE A 32 4.61 -20.65 -5.54
CA PHE A 32 5.18 -19.47 -4.88
C PHE A 32 6.61 -19.70 -4.39
N VAL A 33 6.86 -20.79 -3.65
CA VAL A 33 8.20 -21.13 -3.14
C VAL A 33 9.13 -21.50 -4.29
N GLY A 34 8.62 -22.15 -5.33
CA GLY A 34 9.36 -22.41 -6.57
C GLY A 34 9.85 -21.13 -7.25
N LYS A 35 9.01 -20.11 -7.36
CA LYS A 35 9.39 -18.80 -7.90
C LYS A 35 10.43 -18.09 -7.00
N LEU A 36 10.30 -18.17 -5.68
CA LEU A 36 11.33 -17.67 -4.75
C LEU A 36 12.66 -18.39 -4.95
N TRP A 37 12.64 -19.70 -5.20
CA TRP A 37 13.85 -20.48 -5.48
C TRP A 37 14.51 -20.01 -6.78
N GLU A 38 13.74 -19.74 -7.83
CA GLU A 38 14.26 -19.17 -9.07
C GLU A 38 14.93 -17.80 -8.85
N ILE A 39 14.31 -16.93 -8.05
CA ILE A 39 14.90 -15.65 -7.65
C ILE A 39 16.21 -15.87 -6.88
N HIS A 40 16.22 -16.79 -5.91
CA HIS A 40 17.41 -17.15 -5.14
C HIS A 40 18.56 -17.65 -6.02
N ARG A 41 18.28 -18.53 -6.99
CA ARG A 41 19.29 -18.99 -7.96
C ARG A 41 19.89 -17.83 -8.75
N ASN A 42 19.05 -16.89 -9.20
CA ASN A 42 19.51 -15.71 -9.92
C ASN A 42 20.35 -14.78 -9.05
N ILE A 43 19.98 -14.59 -7.78
CA ILE A 43 20.77 -13.82 -6.80
C ILE A 43 22.17 -14.42 -6.64
N ILE A 44 22.26 -15.74 -6.45
CA ILE A 44 23.55 -16.44 -6.29
C ILE A 44 24.40 -16.29 -7.56
N ASN A 45 23.81 -16.57 -8.73
CA ASN A 45 24.52 -16.52 -10.01
C ASN A 45 25.06 -15.12 -10.33
N ASN A 46 24.34 -14.08 -9.94
CA ASN A 46 24.72 -12.68 -10.17
C ASN A 46 25.47 -12.04 -8.99
N ARG A 47 25.69 -12.79 -7.90
CA ARG A 47 26.36 -12.31 -6.66
C ARG A 47 25.73 -11.02 -6.13
N VAL A 48 24.40 -10.98 -6.10
CA VAL A 48 23.66 -9.84 -5.56
C VAL A 48 23.90 -9.78 -4.05
N GLU A 49 24.42 -8.64 -3.58
CA GLU A 49 24.64 -8.39 -2.15
C GLU A 49 23.32 -7.97 -1.49
N SER A 50 23.11 -8.43 -0.24
CA SER A 50 21.95 -8.07 0.58
C SER A 50 20.59 -8.19 -0.16
N PRO A 51 20.26 -9.36 -0.73
CA PRO A 51 18.99 -9.53 -1.43
C PRO A 51 17.81 -9.53 -0.46
N ILE A 52 16.69 -8.94 -0.88
CA ILE A 52 15.39 -9.05 -0.22
C ILE A 52 14.31 -9.15 -1.30
N VAL A 53 13.26 -9.92 -1.04
CA VAL A 53 12.08 -10.03 -1.91
C VAL A 53 10.85 -9.54 -1.14
N PRO A 54 10.50 -8.25 -1.23
CA PRO A 54 9.35 -7.69 -0.54
C PRO A 54 8.03 -8.17 -1.16
N ILE A 55 7.23 -8.87 -0.35
CA ILE A 55 5.87 -9.28 -0.72
C ILE A 55 4.93 -8.27 -0.06
N ILE A 56 4.31 -7.42 -0.88
CA ILE A 56 3.49 -6.30 -0.41
C ILE A 56 2.17 -6.39 -1.15
N LEU A 57 1.09 -6.61 -0.42
CA LEU A 57 -0.26 -6.71 -0.96
C LEU A 57 -1.24 -6.12 0.04
N ASP A 58 -2.44 -5.88 -0.44
CA ASP A 58 -3.57 -5.52 0.40
C ASP A 58 -3.94 -6.68 1.33
N GLY A 59 -4.18 -6.35 2.61
CA GLY A 59 -4.49 -7.31 3.65
C GLY A 59 -5.96 -7.76 3.67
N GLU A 60 -6.88 -7.07 2.99
CA GLU A 60 -8.31 -7.38 3.05
C GLU A 60 -8.83 -8.06 1.77
N ASN A 61 -8.30 -7.66 0.61
CA ASN A 61 -8.92 -7.97 -0.68
C ASN A 61 -8.71 -9.40 -1.18
N ALA A 62 -7.66 -10.10 -0.77
CA ALA A 62 -7.36 -11.41 -1.34
C ALA A 62 -8.23 -12.54 -0.75
N TRP A 63 -8.45 -12.51 0.57
CA TRP A 63 -8.77 -13.72 1.34
C TRP A 63 -10.20 -14.22 1.15
N GLU A 64 -11.16 -13.32 0.90
CA GLU A 64 -12.57 -13.69 0.67
C GLU A 64 -12.78 -14.58 -0.57
N TYR A 65 -11.82 -14.57 -1.50
CA TYR A 65 -11.85 -15.40 -2.71
C TYR A 65 -11.21 -16.77 -2.51
N TYR A 66 -10.41 -16.95 -1.46
CA TYR A 66 -9.80 -18.24 -1.17
C TYR A 66 -10.76 -19.16 -0.44
N ARG A 67 -10.60 -20.46 -0.65
CA ARG A 67 -11.22 -21.45 0.22
C ARG A 67 -10.78 -21.20 1.67
N ASN A 68 -11.76 -21.24 2.59
CA ASN A 68 -11.52 -21.12 4.04
C ASN A 68 -10.76 -19.83 4.40
N ASP A 69 -11.12 -18.72 3.75
CA ASP A 69 -10.55 -17.38 3.97
C ASP A 69 -9.02 -17.34 3.89
N GLY A 70 -8.44 -18.15 3.00
CA GLY A 70 -6.99 -18.23 2.77
C GLY A 70 -6.23 -19.12 3.75
N HIS A 71 -6.86 -19.64 4.81
CA HIS A 71 -6.18 -20.42 5.84
C HIS A 71 -5.41 -21.61 5.26
N ASP A 72 -6.04 -22.39 4.38
CA ASP A 72 -5.43 -23.59 3.78
C ASP A 72 -4.16 -23.23 2.97
N PHE A 73 -4.18 -22.09 2.27
CA PHE A 73 -3.03 -21.61 1.49
C PHE A 73 -1.93 -21.06 2.41
N LEU A 74 -2.28 -20.26 3.41
CA LEU A 74 -1.32 -19.69 4.35
C LEU A 74 -0.61 -20.78 5.16
N GLU A 75 -1.35 -21.80 5.62
CA GLU A 75 -0.76 -22.96 6.31
C GLU A 75 0.22 -23.71 5.40
N ALA A 76 -0.18 -24.02 4.16
CA ALA A 76 0.71 -24.67 3.19
C ALA A 76 1.95 -23.82 2.88
N LEU A 77 1.78 -22.52 2.69
CA LEU A 77 2.87 -21.59 2.38
C LEU A 77 3.86 -21.47 3.55
N TYR A 78 3.37 -21.21 4.76
CA TYR A 78 4.22 -21.06 5.95
C TYR A 78 4.98 -22.35 6.27
N ASN A 79 4.32 -23.51 6.16
CA ASN A 79 5.01 -24.80 6.30
C ASN A 79 6.16 -24.94 5.30
N LYS A 80 5.99 -24.56 4.04
CA LYS A 80 7.07 -24.65 3.03
C LYS A 80 8.19 -23.65 3.28
N ILE A 81 7.87 -22.44 3.74
CA ILE A 81 8.87 -21.43 4.12
C ILE A 81 9.70 -21.93 5.30
N ASP A 82 9.06 -22.43 6.36
CA ASP A 82 9.75 -22.96 7.56
C ASP A 82 10.68 -24.15 7.23
N ASN A 83 10.33 -24.93 6.21
CA ASN A 83 11.14 -26.07 5.74
C ASN A 83 12.16 -25.69 4.65
N SER A 84 12.34 -24.40 4.35
CA SER A 84 13.27 -23.90 3.32
C SER A 84 14.47 -23.19 3.97
N PRO A 85 15.57 -23.88 4.30
CA PRO A 85 16.72 -23.30 5.02
C PRO A 85 17.51 -22.24 4.24
N TRP A 86 17.18 -22.06 2.95
CA TRP A 86 17.73 -21.03 2.07
C TRP A 86 16.90 -19.75 2.05
N LEU A 87 15.73 -19.74 2.72
CA LEU A 87 14.88 -18.59 2.92
C LEU A 87 14.98 -18.11 4.37
N GLU A 88 14.96 -16.80 4.53
CA GLU A 88 14.86 -16.15 5.83
C GLU A 88 13.77 -15.08 5.76
N THR A 89 12.81 -15.15 6.69
CA THR A 89 11.77 -14.14 6.84
C THR A 89 12.20 -13.10 7.86
N VAL A 90 12.32 -11.86 7.44
CA VAL A 90 12.77 -10.74 8.29
C VAL A 90 11.81 -9.56 8.19
N THR A 91 11.74 -8.76 9.24
CA THR A 91 11.14 -7.43 9.17
C THR A 91 12.07 -6.47 8.43
N PHE A 92 11.54 -5.39 7.85
CA PHE A 92 12.37 -4.35 7.23
C PHE A 92 13.39 -3.75 8.19
N SER A 93 13.05 -3.57 9.47
CA SER A 93 13.97 -3.05 10.48
C SER A 93 15.14 -3.99 10.76
N GLN A 94 14.89 -5.30 10.84
CA GLN A 94 15.94 -6.31 10.99
C GLN A 94 16.87 -6.29 9.78
N PHE A 95 16.30 -6.36 8.58
CA PHE A 95 17.06 -6.31 7.33
C PHE A 95 17.98 -5.07 7.26
N LEU A 96 17.46 -3.89 7.59
CA LEU A 96 18.26 -2.65 7.59
C LEU A 96 19.36 -2.64 8.65
N SER A 97 19.13 -3.28 9.80
CA SER A 97 20.14 -3.36 10.86
C SER A 97 21.31 -4.26 10.48
N GLU A 98 21.05 -5.32 9.71
CA GLU A 98 22.04 -6.29 9.23
C GLU A 98 22.72 -5.83 7.93
N ASN A 99 22.05 -4.97 7.16
CA ASN A 99 22.50 -4.50 5.86
C ASN A 99 22.60 -2.95 5.84
N PRO A 100 23.53 -2.33 6.60
CA PRO A 100 23.60 -0.88 6.74
C PRO A 100 24.09 -0.15 5.49
N ASN A 101 24.70 -0.88 4.54
CA ASN A 101 25.32 -0.32 3.34
C ASN A 101 24.52 -0.65 2.07
N LEU A 102 23.31 -0.10 1.96
CA LEU A 102 22.49 -0.26 0.76
C LEU A 102 22.98 0.62 -0.40
N GLY A 103 22.70 0.17 -1.62
CA GLY A 103 22.89 0.97 -2.83
C GLY A 103 22.11 2.29 -2.79
N LYS A 104 22.66 3.33 -3.44
CA LYS A 104 21.99 4.64 -3.52
C LYS A 104 21.12 4.72 -4.76
N LEU A 105 19.85 5.07 -4.56
CA LEU A 105 18.94 5.45 -5.64
C LEU A 105 19.01 6.98 -5.83
N PRO A 106 19.63 7.50 -6.91
CA PRO A 106 19.83 8.93 -7.08
C PRO A 106 18.54 9.69 -7.38
N LYS A 107 17.55 9.01 -7.96
CA LYS A 107 16.27 9.58 -8.35
C LYS A 107 15.18 8.53 -8.27
N LEU A 108 14.05 8.91 -7.68
CA LEU A 108 12.78 8.19 -7.77
C LEU A 108 11.82 9.03 -8.62
N PHE A 109 11.13 8.40 -9.55
CA PHE A 109 10.09 9.07 -10.33
C PHE A 109 8.77 9.07 -9.55
N PRO A 110 7.95 10.14 -9.68
CA PRO A 110 6.64 10.16 -9.04
C PRO A 110 5.71 9.13 -9.70
N GLY A 111 4.95 8.42 -8.87
CA GLY A 111 3.93 7.47 -9.32
C GLY A 111 3.34 6.72 -8.14
N SER A 112 2.33 5.90 -8.42
CA SER A 112 1.77 4.94 -7.48
C SER A 112 2.01 3.51 -7.94
N TRP A 113 1.67 2.54 -7.10
CA TRP A 113 1.66 1.13 -7.48
C TRP A 113 0.56 0.76 -8.50
N ILE A 114 -0.35 1.68 -8.82
CA ILE A 114 -1.40 1.52 -9.84
C ILE A 114 -0.98 2.31 -11.08
N SER A 115 -0.77 1.60 -12.19
CA SER A 115 -0.46 2.19 -13.50
C SER A 115 0.74 3.16 -13.52
N HIS A 116 1.58 3.15 -12.48
CA HIS A 116 2.73 4.06 -12.30
C HIS A 116 2.39 5.54 -12.36
N ASN A 117 1.17 5.93 -11.99
CA ASN A 117 0.69 7.32 -12.04
C ASN A 117 -0.31 7.59 -10.91
N PHE A 118 -0.95 8.77 -10.92
CA PHE A 118 -1.92 9.19 -9.90
C PHE A 118 -3.36 9.29 -10.43
N SER A 119 -3.63 8.82 -11.65
CA SER A 119 -4.91 9.05 -12.35
C SER A 119 -6.14 8.55 -11.59
N VAL A 120 -5.98 7.55 -10.72
CA VAL A 120 -7.08 7.01 -9.90
C VAL A 120 -7.42 7.89 -8.68
N TRP A 121 -6.68 8.96 -8.42
CA TRP A 121 -6.97 9.93 -7.34
C TRP A 121 -6.98 11.39 -7.81
N ILE A 122 -6.59 11.67 -9.06
CA ILE A 122 -6.58 13.02 -9.63
C ILE A 122 -6.68 12.98 -11.15
N GLY A 123 -7.60 13.78 -11.68
CA GLY A 123 -7.73 14.00 -13.12
C GLY A 123 -9.17 14.19 -13.56
N HIS A 124 -10.12 13.48 -12.94
CA HIS A 124 -11.53 13.67 -13.22
C HIS A 124 -12.06 14.96 -12.61
N ALA A 125 -13.22 15.41 -13.09
CA ALA A 125 -13.80 16.67 -12.65
C ALA A 125 -14.16 16.62 -11.15
N GLU A 126 -14.62 15.48 -10.69
CA GLU A 126 -14.98 15.17 -9.32
C GLU A 126 -13.74 15.20 -8.40
N ASP A 127 -12.65 14.51 -8.77
CA ASP A 127 -11.40 14.50 -8.00
C ASP A 127 -10.84 15.92 -7.83
N ASN A 128 -10.73 16.66 -8.94
CA ASN A 128 -10.19 18.02 -8.92
C ASN A 128 -11.03 18.93 -8.03
N LYS A 129 -12.36 18.78 -8.08
CA LYS A 129 -13.28 19.57 -7.24
C LYS A 129 -13.14 19.20 -5.76
N ALA A 130 -12.95 17.93 -5.43
CA ALA A 130 -12.69 17.49 -4.06
C ALA A 130 -11.38 18.10 -3.53
N TRP A 131 -10.28 18.01 -4.30
CA TRP A 131 -9.00 18.62 -3.93
C TRP A 131 -9.10 20.14 -3.76
N ASP A 132 -9.84 20.84 -4.64
CA ASP A 132 -10.09 22.28 -4.50
C ASP A 132 -10.83 22.63 -3.19
N MET A 133 -11.75 21.77 -2.73
CA MET A 133 -12.47 21.96 -1.47
C MET A 133 -11.54 21.77 -0.27
N VAL A 134 -10.78 20.67 -0.24
CA VAL A 134 -9.81 20.38 0.84
C VAL A 134 -8.77 21.49 0.94
N PHE A 135 -8.22 21.93 -0.20
CA PHE A 135 -7.25 23.01 -0.27
C PHE A 135 -7.80 24.31 0.36
N LYS A 136 -9.01 24.73 -0.04
CA LYS A 136 -9.64 25.95 0.50
C LYS A 136 -9.91 25.85 1.99
N ALA A 137 -10.49 24.73 2.44
CA ALA A 137 -10.78 24.52 3.87
C ALA A 137 -9.51 24.58 4.72
N ARG A 138 -8.42 23.96 4.22
CA ARG A 138 -7.12 23.99 4.87
C ARG A 138 -6.53 25.40 4.92
N GLU A 139 -6.53 26.13 3.81
CA GLU A 139 -6.02 27.52 3.76
C GLU A 139 -6.78 28.43 4.75
N GLU A 140 -8.11 28.29 4.83
CA GLU A 140 -8.93 29.05 5.76
C GLU A 140 -8.62 28.70 7.22
N LEU A 141 -8.42 27.41 7.54
CA LEU A 141 -8.05 26.98 8.90
C LEU A 141 -6.66 27.47 9.30
N GLU A 142 -5.68 27.36 8.40
CA GLU A 142 -4.31 27.87 8.62
C GLU A 142 -4.31 29.38 8.86
N ALA A 143 -5.06 30.14 8.05
CA ALA A 143 -5.22 31.58 8.22
C ALA A 143 -5.90 31.93 9.55
N PHE A 144 -6.96 31.21 9.90
CA PHE A 144 -7.67 31.39 11.17
C PHE A 144 -6.77 31.13 12.37
N GLN A 145 -6.02 30.01 12.37
CA GLN A 145 -5.10 29.67 13.46
C GLN A 145 -4.01 30.73 13.63
N LYS A 146 -3.45 31.23 12.52
CA LYS A 146 -2.43 32.29 12.55
C LYS A 146 -2.98 33.60 13.10
N ALA A 147 -4.20 33.96 12.75
CA ALA A 147 -4.86 35.18 13.23
C ALA A 147 -5.33 35.06 14.70
N ASN A 148 -5.58 33.85 15.18
CA ASN A 148 -6.15 33.57 16.49
C ASN A 148 -5.28 32.61 17.32
N PRO A 149 -4.04 32.99 17.69
CA PRO A 149 -3.10 32.09 18.38
C PRO A 149 -3.56 31.68 19.79
N ALA A 150 -4.50 32.43 20.39
CA ALA A 150 -5.09 32.13 21.70
C ALA A 150 -6.45 31.41 21.60
N PHE A 151 -6.85 30.96 20.40
CA PHE A 151 -8.06 30.16 20.24
C PHE A 151 -7.98 28.85 21.03
N ASP A 152 -9.13 28.28 21.34
CA ASP A 152 -9.23 27.02 22.07
C ASP A 152 -8.49 25.89 21.33
N ILE A 153 -7.41 25.40 21.93
CA ILE A 153 -6.54 24.37 21.35
C ILE A 153 -7.30 23.09 21.03
N LYS A 154 -8.27 22.69 21.87
CA LYS A 154 -9.05 21.46 21.64
C LYS A 154 -9.97 21.60 20.44
N LYS A 155 -10.56 22.78 20.25
CA LYS A 155 -11.38 23.05 19.06
C LYS A 155 -10.53 23.14 17.80
N MET A 156 -9.31 23.69 17.91
CA MET A 156 -8.34 23.72 16.81
C MET A 156 -7.93 22.31 16.38
N GLU A 157 -7.61 21.44 17.35
CA GLU A 157 -7.27 20.04 17.10
C GLU A 157 -8.43 19.29 16.42
N LEU A 158 -9.68 19.53 16.82
CA LEU A 158 -10.85 18.95 16.17
C LEU A 158 -11.00 19.44 14.72
N ALA A 159 -10.85 20.74 14.45
CA ALA A 159 -10.91 21.27 13.09
C ALA A 159 -9.82 20.67 12.19
N TRP A 160 -8.59 20.54 12.69
CA TRP A 160 -7.50 19.87 11.98
C TRP A 160 -7.76 18.39 11.75
N LYS A 161 -8.41 17.72 12.70
CA LYS A 161 -8.83 16.33 12.52
C LYS A 161 -9.78 16.18 11.33
N GLU A 162 -10.75 17.08 11.16
CA GLU A 162 -11.65 17.04 10.00
C GLU A 162 -10.90 17.27 8.67
N ILE A 163 -9.91 18.18 8.65
CA ILE A 163 -8.99 18.32 7.51
C ILE A 163 -8.25 17.01 7.22
N PHE A 164 -7.67 16.36 8.23
CA PHE A 164 -6.95 15.09 8.02
C PHE A 164 -7.86 13.94 7.58
N ILE A 165 -9.13 13.94 8.01
CA ILE A 165 -10.11 12.98 7.51
C ILE A 165 -10.39 13.26 6.03
N SER A 166 -10.66 14.52 5.64
CA SER A 166 -10.93 14.90 4.24
C SER A 166 -9.72 14.75 3.30
N GLU A 167 -8.49 14.73 3.82
CA GLU A 167 -7.27 14.41 3.06
C GLU A 167 -7.07 12.90 2.79
N GLY A 168 -7.96 12.04 3.30
CA GLY A 168 -7.93 10.59 3.04
C GLY A 168 -8.08 10.26 1.56
N SER A 169 -7.17 9.45 1.00
CA SER A 169 -7.17 9.12 -0.43
C SER A 169 -8.38 8.29 -0.86
N ASP A 170 -9.04 7.61 0.08
CA ASP A 170 -10.26 6.85 -0.19
C ASP A 170 -11.35 7.73 -0.80
N TRP A 171 -11.44 9.02 -0.43
CA TRP A 171 -12.40 9.97 -1.03
C TRP A 171 -12.29 9.99 -2.55
N CYS A 172 -11.08 10.25 -3.05
CA CYS A 172 -10.82 10.33 -4.49
C CYS A 172 -10.76 8.96 -5.17
N TRP A 173 -10.63 7.85 -4.42
CA TRP A 173 -10.75 6.50 -4.99
C TRP A 173 -12.17 6.23 -5.53
N TRP A 174 -13.20 6.72 -4.84
CA TRP A 174 -14.61 6.51 -5.19
C TRP A 174 -15.24 7.63 -6.02
N PHE A 175 -14.49 8.71 -6.28
CA PHE A 175 -14.92 9.78 -7.17
C PHE A 175 -14.62 9.44 -8.64
N GLY A 176 -15.34 10.12 -9.52
CA GLY A 176 -15.22 9.90 -10.96
C GLY A 176 -15.82 8.57 -11.42
N PRO A 177 -15.52 8.18 -12.67
CA PRO A 177 -16.15 7.03 -13.33
C PRO A 177 -15.47 5.68 -13.03
N ASP A 178 -14.29 5.68 -12.39
CA ASP A 178 -13.43 4.51 -12.32
C ASP A 178 -13.95 3.44 -11.33
N HIS A 179 -14.60 3.87 -10.23
CA HIS A 179 -15.17 2.96 -9.22
C HIS A 179 -16.62 3.33 -8.87
N ILE A 180 -17.57 2.62 -9.48
CA ILE A 180 -19.01 2.82 -9.26
C ILE A 180 -19.57 1.71 -8.38
N GLY A 181 -20.13 2.08 -7.23
CA GLY A 181 -20.79 1.20 -6.29
C GLY A 181 -22.14 1.78 -5.82
N PRO A 182 -22.87 1.05 -4.94
CA PRO A 182 -24.18 1.47 -4.46
C PRO A 182 -24.13 2.67 -3.49
N ASN A 183 -22.96 2.97 -2.91
CA ASN A 183 -22.81 3.91 -1.80
C ASN A 183 -22.03 5.19 -2.16
N ASN A 184 -21.74 5.44 -3.45
CA ASN A 184 -20.95 6.61 -3.85
C ASN A 184 -21.58 7.94 -3.37
N ASP A 185 -22.91 8.06 -3.42
CA ASP A 185 -23.62 9.26 -2.94
C ASP A 185 -23.46 9.47 -1.42
N ASP A 186 -23.49 8.38 -0.65
CA ASP A 186 -23.28 8.44 0.80
C ASP A 186 -21.85 8.85 1.13
N PHE A 187 -20.90 8.38 0.32
CA PHE A 187 -19.49 8.68 0.45
C PHE A 187 -19.17 10.15 0.11
N ASP A 188 -19.74 10.69 -0.96
CA ASP A 188 -19.66 12.13 -1.28
C ASP A 188 -20.27 12.99 -0.17
N ARG A 189 -21.43 12.61 0.37
CA ARG A 189 -22.05 13.35 1.46
C ARG A 189 -21.19 13.32 2.74
N LEU A 190 -20.57 12.18 3.04
CA LEU A 190 -19.70 12.05 4.20
C LEU A 190 -18.43 12.90 4.04
N PHE A 191 -17.77 12.84 2.87
CA PHE A 191 -16.65 13.70 2.52
C PHE A 191 -16.97 15.18 2.76
N ARG A 192 -18.09 15.67 2.21
CA ARG A 192 -18.50 17.08 2.34
C ARG A 192 -18.98 17.48 3.74
N SER A 193 -19.16 16.51 4.64
CA SER A 193 -19.53 16.78 6.04
C SER A 193 -18.33 17.02 6.95
N HIS A 194 -17.15 16.57 6.53
CA HIS A 194 -15.85 16.92 7.11
C HIS A 194 -15.42 18.31 6.62
#